data_AF-A0A443P1S9-F1
#
_entry.id   AF-A0A443P1S9-F1
#
_cell.length_a   1.000
_cell.length_b   1.000
_cell.length_c   1.000
_cell.angle_alpha   90.00
_cell.angle_beta   90.00
_cell.angle_gamma   90.00
#
_symmetry.space_group_name_H-M   'P 1'
#
loop_
_entity.id
_entity.type
_entity.pdbx_description
1 polymer ?
#
loop_
_entity_poly.entity_id
_entity_poly.type
_entity_poly.pdbx_seq_one_letter_code
_entity_poly.pdbx_strand_id
1 'polypeptide(L)'
;MAESSESSDSSSSSPLKYVKNKMKSLGEYWDDRFAILDHYTKTFFTPDKPLPKWSDSDVEEFIASDPVNGPTLKCVREAAKFAATGSAIGAISTAGLAWKYSKSPHGAVLALGAGAIFGWTFGQEIANHWMQLYRMDTLAAQLEFLDWWKKRTEGSRDRVL
;
A
#
# COMPACT_ATOMS: atom_id res chain seq x y z
N MET A 1 67.38 -8.57 8.03
CA MET A 1 66.45 -7.95 9.00
C MET A 1 66.03 -6.63 8.38
N ALA A 2 64.80 -6.60 7.83
CA ALA A 2 63.67 -5.80 8.33
C ALA A 2 63.90 -4.30 8.06
N GLU A 3 63.01 -3.54 7.43
CA GLU A 3 61.58 -3.51 7.67
C GLU A 3 60.85 -2.76 6.53
N SER A 4 59.71 -3.31 6.13
CA SER A 4 58.70 -2.70 5.28
C SER A 4 58.13 -1.43 5.91
N SER A 5 57.75 -0.46 5.10
CA SER A 5 56.72 0.53 5.49
C SER A 5 56.01 1.06 4.25
N GLU A 6 55.16 0.21 3.68
CA GLU A 6 53.87 0.66 3.15
C GLU A 6 52.98 1.00 4.35
N SER A 7 52.51 2.24 4.47
CA SER A 7 51.38 2.58 5.33
C SER A 7 50.64 3.78 4.71
N SER A 8 49.65 3.49 3.87
CA SER A 8 48.23 3.51 4.26
C SER A 8 47.66 4.92 4.36
N ASP A 9 47.21 5.46 3.23
CA ASP A 9 46.31 6.61 3.15
C ASP A 9 45.00 6.29 3.90
N SER A 10 44.90 6.81 5.11
CA SER A 10 43.71 6.73 5.95
C SER A 10 42.64 7.69 5.41
N SER A 11 41.77 7.14 4.57
CA SER A 11 40.53 7.79 4.10
C SER A 11 39.60 8.08 5.29
N SER A 12 39.65 9.31 5.79
CA SER A 12 38.76 9.84 6.84
C SER A 12 37.34 10.08 6.28
N SER A 13 36.61 8.99 6.03
CA SER A 13 35.19 9.04 5.71
C SER A 13 34.37 9.30 6.99
N SER A 14 33.89 10.53 7.15
CA SER A 14 33.03 10.90 8.27
C SER A 14 31.72 10.08 8.22
N PRO A 15 31.27 9.43 9.31
CA PRO A 15 30.06 8.60 9.32
C PRO A 15 28.81 9.31 8.77
N LEU A 16 28.71 10.62 9.01
CA LEU A 16 27.63 11.47 8.50
C LEU A 16 27.62 11.60 6.96
N LYS A 17 28.79 11.62 6.32
CA LYS A 17 28.90 11.66 4.84
C LYS A 17 28.47 10.33 4.23
N TYR A 18 28.83 9.21 4.86
CA TYR A 18 28.42 7.87 4.43
C TYR A 18 26.90 7.69 4.52
N VAL A 19 26.29 8.05 5.65
CA VAL A 19 24.84 7.99 5.85
C VAL A 19 24.10 8.89 4.85
N LYS A 20 24.59 10.12 4.65
CA LYS A 20 24.01 11.06 3.68
C LYS A 20 24.05 10.51 2.25
N ASN A 21 25.19 9.97 1.82
CA ASN A 21 25.32 9.39 0.48
C ASN A 21 24.44 8.15 0.32
N LYS A 22 24.31 7.32 1.37
CA LYS A 22 23.45 6.14 1.33
C LYS A 22 21.97 6.49 1.31
N MET A 23 21.54 7.53 2.04
CA MET A 23 20.19 8.07 1.95
C MET A 23 19.89 8.66 0.57
N LYS A 24 20.86 9.35 -0.04
CA LYS A 24 20.71 9.88 -1.40
C LYS A 24 20.54 8.75 -2.42
N SER A 25 21.39 7.72 -2.37
CA SER A 25 21.30 6.55 -3.23
C SER A 25 20.01 5.74 -3.01
N LEU A 26 19.55 5.61 -1.77
CA LEU A 26 18.23 5.03 -1.47
C LEU A 26 17.12 5.90 -2.05
N GLY A 27 17.21 7.22 -1.90
CA GLY A 27 16.26 8.16 -2.50
C GLY A 27 16.15 7.97 -4.00
N GLU A 28 17.28 7.98 -4.72
CA GLU A 28 17.34 7.76 -6.17
C GLU A 28 16.78 6.37 -6.56
N TYR A 29 17.11 5.31 -5.81
CA TYR A 29 16.58 3.97 -6.04
C TYR A 29 15.06 3.89 -5.86
N TRP A 30 14.50 4.59 -4.88
CA TRP A 30 13.06 4.63 -4.64
C TRP A 30 12.34 5.59 -5.59
N ASP A 31 12.97 6.67 -6.03
CA ASP A 31 12.41 7.62 -7.00
C ASP A 31 12.17 6.93 -8.36
N ASP A 32 13.14 6.17 -8.86
CA ASP A 32 12.99 5.34 -10.08
C ASP A 32 11.85 4.31 -9.95
N ARG A 33 11.63 3.77 -8.74
CA ARG A 33 10.56 2.79 -8.45
C ARG A 33 9.18 3.47 -8.32
N PHE A 34 9.13 4.69 -7.80
CA PHE A 34 7.92 5.48 -7.65
C PHE A 34 7.56 6.31 -8.88
N ALA A 35 8.46 6.47 -9.85
CA ALA A 35 8.17 7.15 -11.13
C ALA A 35 7.01 6.48 -11.89
N ILE A 36 6.90 5.14 -11.81
CA ILE A 36 5.75 4.39 -12.35
C ILE A 36 4.46 4.77 -11.61
N LEU A 37 4.56 4.96 -10.29
CA LEU A 37 3.45 5.37 -9.46
C LEU A 37 2.99 6.79 -9.78
N ASP A 38 3.91 7.70 -10.12
CA ASP A 38 3.61 9.08 -10.50
C ASP A 38 2.88 9.15 -11.86
N HIS A 39 3.27 8.28 -12.80
CA HIS A 39 2.50 8.07 -14.03
C HIS A 39 1.11 7.47 -13.76
N TYR A 40 0.99 6.53 -12.81
CA TYR A 40 -0.28 5.90 -12.46
C TYR A 40 -1.21 6.88 -11.73
N THR A 41 -0.69 7.68 -10.79
CA THR A 41 -1.47 8.69 -10.07
C THR A 41 -2.00 9.75 -11.01
N LYS A 42 -1.16 10.24 -11.92
CA LYS A 42 -1.57 11.20 -12.95
C LYS A 42 -2.67 10.62 -13.85
N THR A 43 -2.60 9.34 -14.17
CA THR A 43 -3.58 8.67 -15.05
C THR A 43 -4.89 8.32 -14.34
N PHE A 44 -4.84 7.90 -13.07
CA PHE A 44 -6.02 7.40 -12.33
C PHE A 44 -6.67 8.44 -11.41
N PHE A 45 -5.90 9.36 -10.83
CA PHE A 45 -6.41 10.40 -9.92
C PHE A 45 -6.55 11.77 -10.60
N THR A 46 -5.88 11.98 -11.75
CA THR A 46 -6.03 13.20 -12.57
C THR A 46 -6.36 12.90 -14.04
N PRO A 47 -7.40 12.10 -14.37
CA PRO A 47 -7.88 12.10 -15.73
C PRO A 47 -8.54 13.46 -16.03
N ASP A 48 -8.43 13.97 -17.26
CA ASP A 48 -9.23 15.11 -17.76
C ASP A 48 -10.76 14.87 -17.61
N LYS A 49 -11.16 13.63 -17.31
CA LYS A 49 -12.51 13.22 -16.88
C LYS A 49 -12.40 12.22 -15.71
N PRO A 50 -12.39 12.67 -14.44
CA PRO A 50 -12.32 11.75 -13.31
C PRO A 50 -13.53 10.81 -13.33
N LEU A 51 -13.28 9.51 -13.26
CA LEU A 51 -14.34 8.54 -12.96
C LEU A 51 -14.90 8.91 -11.57
N PRO A 52 -16.22 9.07 -11.43
CA PRO A 52 -16.80 9.44 -10.14
C PRO A 52 -16.42 8.40 -9.09
N LYS A 53 -16.14 8.88 -7.87
CA LYS A 53 -15.95 7.99 -6.71
C LYS A 53 -17.22 7.15 -6.54
N TRP A 54 -17.07 5.85 -6.72
CA TRP A 54 -18.04 4.83 -6.35
C TRP A 54 -18.28 4.83 -4.84
N SER A 55 -19.54 4.72 -4.42
CA SER A 55 -19.94 4.58 -3.02
C SER A 55 -20.34 3.14 -2.69
N ASP A 56 -20.52 2.85 -1.39
CA ASP A 56 -20.92 1.51 -0.95
C ASP A 56 -22.24 1.04 -1.56
N SER A 57 -23.13 1.97 -1.89
CA SER A 57 -24.38 1.72 -2.62
C SER A 57 -24.18 1.18 -4.03
N ASP A 58 -23.16 1.64 -4.75
CA ASP A 58 -22.89 1.21 -6.13
C ASP A 58 -22.39 -0.23 -6.16
N VAL A 59 -21.70 -0.65 -5.09
CA VAL A 59 -21.27 -2.03 -4.91
C VAL A 59 -22.43 -2.93 -4.55
N GLU A 60 -23.36 -2.47 -3.71
CA GLU A 60 -24.59 -3.23 -3.42
C GLU A 60 -25.46 -3.39 -4.67
N GLU A 61 -25.53 -2.35 -5.51
CA GLU A 61 -26.23 -2.42 -6.79
C GLU A 61 -25.51 -3.35 -7.78
N PHE A 62 -24.18 -3.36 -7.81
CA PHE A 62 -23.42 -4.34 -8.59
C PHE A 62 -23.67 -5.76 -8.09
N ILE A 63 -23.64 -6.00 -6.77
CA ILE A 63 -23.92 -7.30 -6.16
C ILE A 63 -25.35 -7.76 -6.48
N ALA A 64 -26.31 -6.84 -6.54
CA ALA A 64 -27.68 -7.12 -6.96
C ALA A 64 -27.79 -7.42 -8.45
N SER A 65 -26.95 -6.79 -9.29
CA SER A 65 -26.92 -6.99 -10.74
C SER A 65 -26.17 -8.26 -11.16
N ASP A 66 -25.16 -8.67 -10.40
CA ASP A 66 -24.29 -9.78 -10.74
C ASP A 66 -24.07 -10.74 -9.54
N PRO A 67 -24.87 -11.82 -9.46
CA PRO A 67 -24.83 -12.76 -8.34
C PRO A 67 -23.59 -13.68 -8.34
N VAL A 68 -22.83 -13.72 -9.45
CA VAL A 68 -21.66 -14.60 -9.57
C VAL A 68 -20.43 -13.95 -8.93
N ASN A 69 -20.20 -12.66 -9.20
CA ASN A 69 -19.06 -11.91 -8.68
C ASN A 69 -19.37 -11.12 -7.40
N GLY A 70 -20.65 -10.92 -7.07
CA GLY A 70 -21.10 -10.19 -5.89
C GLY A 70 -20.60 -10.75 -4.54
N PRO A 71 -20.69 -12.06 -4.27
CA PRO A 71 -20.17 -12.66 -3.03
C PRO A 71 -18.66 -12.43 -2.84
N THR A 72 -17.89 -12.53 -3.93
CA THR A 72 -16.45 -12.30 -3.94
C THR A 72 -16.11 -10.85 -3.56
N LEU A 73 -16.86 -9.87 -4.10
CA LEU A 73 -16.68 -8.45 -3.77
C LEU A 73 -17.00 -8.11 -2.31
N LYS A 74 -18.04 -8.73 -1.73
CA LYS A 74 -18.31 -8.59 -0.29
C LYS A 74 -17.14 -9.13 0.54
N CYS A 75 -16.64 -10.29 0.16
CA CYS A 75 -15.54 -10.97 0.80
C CYS A 75 -14.25 -10.12 0.78
N VAL A 76 -13.92 -9.52 -0.38
CA VAL A 76 -12.79 -8.59 -0.53
C VAL A 76 -12.95 -7.37 0.39
N ARG A 77 -14.15 -6.80 0.50
CA ARG A 77 -14.40 -5.66 1.38
C ARG A 77 -14.29 -5.99 2.85
N GLU A 78 -14.76 -7.17 3.26
CA GLU A 78 -14.57 -7.64 4.63
C GLU A 78 -13.09 -7.91 4.92
N ALA A 79 -12.36 -8.55 3.98
CA ALA A 79 -10.92 -8.73 4.07
C ALA A 79 -10.16 -7.41 4.19
N ALA A 80 -10.55 -6.37 3.43
CA ALA A 80 -9.98 -5.04 3.53
C ALA A 80 -10.22 -4.40 4.91
N LYS A 81 -11.40 -4.60 5.51
CA LYS A 81 -11.70 -4.15 6.89
C LYS A 81 -10.82 -4.88 7.92
N PHE A 82 -10.59 -6.19 7.75
CA PHE A 82 -9.69 -6.96 8.60
C PHE A 82 -8.22 -6.51 8.46
N ALA A 83 -7.75 -6.28 7.23
CA ALA A 83 -6.41 -5.76 6.96
C ALA A 83 -6.22 -4.34 7.54
N ALA A 84 -7.20 -3.46 7.37
CA ALA A 84 -7.16 -2.12 7.94
C ALA A 84 -7.15 -2.14 9.49
N THR A 85 -7.98 -3.00 10.09
CA THR A 85 -8.03 -3.18 11.54
C THR A 85 -6.71 -3.77 12.06
N GLY A 86 -6.17 -4.79 11.39
CA GLY A 86 -4.88 -5.39 11.69
C GLY A 86 -3.74 -4.38 11.60
N SER A 87 -3.73 -3.55 10.56
CA SER A 87 -2.78 -2.45 10.39
C SER A 87 -2.89 -1.45 11.54
N ALA A 88 -4.09 -1.00 11.90
CA ALA A 88 -4.27 -0.05 13.00
C ALA A 88 -3.79 -0.63 14.34
N ILE A 89 -4.16 -1.87 14.65
CA ILE A 89 -3.75 -2.56 15.88
C ILE A 89 -2.23 -2.76 15.90
N GLY A 90 -1.64 -3.23 14.80
CA GLY A 90 -0.21 -3.43 14.66
C GLY A 90 0.56 -2.12 14.82
N ALA A 91 0.11 -1.06 14.14
CA ALA A 91 0.71 0.26 14.22
C ALA A 91 0.69 0.78 15.67
N ILE A 92 -0.47 0.81 16.31
CA ILE A 92 -0.62 1.35 17.68
C ILE A 92 0.18 0.50 18.68
N SER A 93 0.13 -0.83 18.57
CA SER A 93 0.85 -1.75 19.45
C SER A 93 2.38 -1.57 19.33
N THR A 94 2.91 -1.59 18.11
CA THR A 94 4.34 -1.45 17.85
C THR A 94 4.84 -0.05 18.20
N ALA A 95 4.06 0.99 17.90
CA ALA A 95 4.39 2.36 18.28
C ALA A 95 4.32 2.59 19.79
N GLY A 96 3.35 1.99 20.48
CA GLY A 96 3.22 2.08 21.94
C GLY A 96 4.41 1.44 22.66
N LEU A 97 4.86 0.27 22.20
CA LEU A 97 6.07 -0.36 22.69
C LEU A 97 7.31 0.49 22.39
N ALA A 98 7.43 1.00 21.17
CA ALA A 98 8.55 1.86 20.79
C ALA A 98 8.59 3.15 21.61
N TRP A 99 7.45 3.77 21.90
CA TRP A 99 7.37 4.96 22.74
C TRP A 99 7.76 4.66 24.19
N LYS A 100 7.29 3.54 24.76
CA LYS A 100 7.60 3.13 26.14
C LYS A 100 9.08 2.92 26.37
N TYR A 101 9.80 2.31 25.41
CA TYR A 101 11.22 2.00 25.56
C TYR A 101 12.15 3.08 25.00
N SER A 102 11.82 3.69 23.85
CA SER A 102 12.70 4.64 23.17
C SER A 102 12.53 6.08 23.67
N LYS A 103 11.33 6.44 24.18
CA LYS A 103 10.94 7.84 24.50
C LYS A 103 11.26 8.84 23.38
N SER A 104 11.48 8.37 22.15
CA SER A 104 11.87 9.18 21.00
C SER A 104 10.73 9.23 19.97
N PRO A 105 10.34 10.44 19.51
CA PRO A 105 9.24 10.59 18.56
C PRO A 105 9.57 10.00 17.18
N HIS A 106 10.83 10.08 16.75
CA HIS A 106 11.29 9.52 15.48
C HIS A 106 11.19 7.99 15.46
N GLY A 107 11.54 7.32 16.57
CA GLY A 107 11.41 5.87 16.69
C GLY A 107 9.96 5.40 16.71
N ALA A 108 9.06 6.17 17.37
CA ALA A 108 7.64 5.84 17.42
C ALA A 108 6.93 6.01 16.06
N VAL A 109 7.30 7.01 15.26
CA VAL A 109 6.75 7.17 13.90
C VAL A 109 7.20 6.04 12.98
N LEU A 110 8.47 5.65 13.02
CA LEU A 110 8.96 4.51 12.24
C LEU A 110 8.30 3.19 12.69
N ALA A 111 8.13 3.02 14.00
CA ALA A 111 7.44 1.86 14.56
C ALA A 111 5.95 1.81 14.21
N LEU A 112 5.27 2.97 14.12
CA LEU A 112 3.90 3.07 13.59
C LEU A 112 3.85 2.54 12.15
N GLY A 113 4.73 3.03 11.28
CA GLY A 113 4.78 2.60 9.88
C GLY A 113 5.07 1.10 9.74
N ALA A 114 6.04 0.60 10.49
CA ALA A 114 6.36 -0.83 10.49
C ALA A 114 5.18 -1.67 11.00
N GLY A 115 4.58 -1.30 12.13
CA GLY A 115 3.43 -2.00 12.69
C GLY A 115 2.20 -1.97 11.77
N ALA A 116 2.00 -0.88 11.03
CA ALA A 116 0.95 -0.78 10.02
C ALA A 116 1.16 -1.80 8.89
N ILE A 117 2.38 -1.87 8.34
CA ILE A 117 2.71 -2.81 7.25
C ILE A 117 2.57 -4.25 7.72
N PHE A 118 3.15 -4.61 8.87
CA PHE A 118 3.03 -5.97 9.40
C PHE A 118 1.60 -6.33 9.77
N GLY A 119 0.85 -5.39 10.34
CA GLY A 119 -0.56 -5.57 10.68
C GLY A 119 -1.44 -5.72 9.43
N TRP A 120 -1.13 -4.99 8.35
CA TRP A 120 -1.79 -5.13 7.06
C TRP A 120 -1.55 -6.52 6.46
N THR A 121 -0.30 -6.98 6.43
CA THR A 121 0.06 -8.30 5.88
C THR A 121 -0.57 -9.44 6.68
N PHE A 122 -0.53 -9.37 8.02
CA PHE A 122 -1.12 -10.39 8.87
C PHE A 122 -2.66 -10.36 8.81
N GLY A 123 -3.25 -9.17 8.65
CA GLY A 123 -4.69 -9.02 8.46
C GLY A 123 -5.17 -9.59 7.11
N GLN A 124 -4.38 -9.45 6.04
CA GLN A 124 -4.65 -10.14 4.77
C GLN A 124 -4.54 -11.66 4.91
N GLU A 125 -3.54 -12.16 5.64
CA GLU A 125 -3.37 -13.60 5.84
C GLU A 125 -4.49 -14.22 6.69
N ILE A 126 -4.89 -13.55 7.79
CA ILE A 126 -6.03 -13.96 8.62
C ILE A 126 -7.33 -13.92 7.80
N ALA A 127 -7.55 -12.89 6.99
CA ALA A 127 -8.71 -12.81 6.12
C ALA A 127 -8.70 -13.92 5.06
N ASN A 128 -7.53 -14.23 4.48
CA ASN A 128 -7.38 -15.34 3.53
C ASN A 128 -7.66 -16.70 4.19
N HIS A 129 -7.19 -16.90 5.43
CA HIS A 129 -7.38 -18.15 6.16
C HIS A 129 -8.83 -18.33 6.63
N TRP A 130 -9.50 -17.24 7.02
CA TRP A 130 -10.89 -17.29 7.51
C TRP A 130 -11.92 -17.34 6.38
N MET A 131 -11.66 -16.68 5.25
CA MET A 131 -12.61 -16.54 4.16
C MET A 131 -12.30 -17.39 2.92
N GLN A 132 -11.24 -18.23 2.97
CA GLN A 132 -10.82 -19.10 1.87
C GLN A 132 -10.65 -18.35 0.53
N LEU A 133 -10.19 -17.10 0.60
CA LEU A 133 -10.07 -16.20 -0.56
C LEU A 133 -9.19 -16.78 -1.69
N TYR A 134 -8.31 -17.73 -1.38
CA TYR A 134 -7.49 -18.45 -2.37
C TYR A 134 -8.31 -19.18 -3.44
N ARG A 135 -9.58 -19.50 -3.17
CA ARG A 135 -10.49 -20.11 -4.14
C ARG A 135 -11.20 -19.11 -5.06
N MET A 136 -11.16 -17.82 -4.74
CA MET A 136 -11.97 -16.80 -5.39
C MET A 136 -11.06 -15.78 -6.11
N ASP A 137 -11.30 -15.55 -7.40
CA ASP A 137 -10.52 -14.59 -8.17
C ASP A 137 -10.96 -13.15 -7.84
N THR A 138 -10.36 -12.61 -6.78
CA THR A 138 -10.64 -11.26 -6.28
C THR A 138 -10.28 -10.16 -7.26
N LEU A 139 -9.36 -10.43 -8.20
CA LEU A 139 -8.99 -9.49 -9.26
C LEU A 139 -10.00 -9.53 -10.40
N ALA A 140 -10.45 -10.71 -10.82
CA ALA A 140 -11.50 -10.83 -11.82
C ALA A 140 -12.80 -10.14 -11.38
N ALA A 141 -13.22 -10.34 -10.13
CA ALA A 141 -14.41 -9.67 -9.59
C ALA A 141 -14.26 -8.14 -9.53
N GLN A 142 -13.07 -7.63 -9.19
CA GLN A 142 -12.79 -6.19 -9.18
C GLN A 142 -12.77 -5.60 -10.60
N LEU A 143 -12.22 -6.33 -11.57
CA LEU A 143 -12.19 -5.91 -12.98
C LEU A 143 -13.60 -5.85 -13.57
N GLU A 144 -14.44 -6.86 -13.32
CA GLU A 144 -15.83 -6.86 -13.78
C GLU A 144 -16.65 -5.71 -13.16
N PHE A 145 -16.42 -5.41 -11.88
CA PHE A 145 -17.01 -4.24 -11.23
C PHE A 145 -16.59 -2.92 -11.88
N LEU A 146 -15.30 -2.77 -12.18
CA LEU A 146 -14.75 -1.58 -12.85
C LEU A 146 -15.32 -1.41 -14.26
N ASP A 147 -15.43 -2.51 -15.02
CA ASP A 147 -16.01 -2.49 -16.37
C ASP A 147 -17.50 -2.16 -16.35
N TRP A 148 -18.26 -2.72 -15.40
CA TRP A 148 -19.65 -2.34 -15.17
C TRP A 148 -19.80 -0.86 -14.80
N TRP A 149 -18.95 -0.36 -13.89
CA TRP A 149 -18.95 1.03 -13.45
C TRP A 149 -18.64 1.99 -14.60
N LYS A 150 -17.67 1.64 -15.44
CA LYS A 150 -17.33 2.42 -16.64
C LYS A 150 -18.49 2.49 -17.62
N LYS A 151 -19.14 1.35 -17.93
CA LYS A 151 -20.33 1.30 -18.80
C LYS A 151 -21.49 2.14 -18.23
N ARG A 152 -21.72 2.08 -16.92
CA ARG A 152 -22.77 2.87 -16.24
C ARG A 152 -22.50 4.37 -16.31
N THR A 153 -21.26 4.79 -16.08
CA THR A 153 -20.87 6.21 -16.07
C THR A 153 -20.83 6.81 -17.48
N GLU A 154 -20.47 6.03 -18.50
CA GLU A 154 -20.57 6.42 -19.91
C GLU A 154 -22.04 6.55 -20.35
N GLY A 155 -22.88 5.54 -20.08
CA GLY A 155 -24.31 5.58 -20.45
C GLY A 155 -25.17 6.59 -19.67
N SER A 156 -24.74 7.03 -18.48
CA SER A 156 -25.35 8.16 -17.77
C SER A 156 -24.91 9.51 -18.32
N ARG A 157 -23.69 9.60 -18.87
CA ARG A 157 -23.17 10.83 -19.48
C ARG A 157 -23.82 11.12 -20.83
N ASP A 158 -24.11 10.09 -21.62
CA ASP A 158 -24.74 10.22 -22.95
C ASP A 158 -26.24 10.55 -22.88
N ARG A 159 -26.88 10.41 -21.72
CA ARG A 159 -28.29 10.78 -21.49
C ARG A 159 -28.49 12.22 -21.03
N VAL A 160 -27.40 12.93 -20.73
CA VAL A 160 -27.42 14.31 -20.20
C VAL A 160 -27.01 15.33 -21.28
N LEU A 161 -26.57 14.85 -22.45
CA LEU A 161 -26.35 15.65 -23.67
C LEU A 161 -27.50 15.45 -24.66
#